data_AF-A0A2W1EIQ7-F1
#
_entry.id   AF-A0A2W1EIQ7-F1
#
_cell.length_a   1.000
_cell.length_b   1.000
_cell.length_c   1.000
_cell.angle_alpha   90.00
_cell.angle_beta   90.00
_cell.angle_gamma   90.00
#
_symmetry.space_group_name_H-M   'P 1'
#
loop_
_entity.id
_entity.type
_entity.pdbx_description
1 polymer ?
#
loop_
_entity_poly.entity_id
_entity_poly.type
_entity_poly.pdbx_seq_one_letter_code
_entity_poly.pdbx_strand_id
1 'polypeptide(L)'
;MTSSLPGNRDLPVSQFDLSTYWGRVQHSANISDPRTLLTSSAGLENAKKLVTAYKTGKMPEMTPELWNAKKIIDSTIHPGTAIGAFGAITR
;
A
#
# COMPACT_ATOMS: atom_id res chain seq x y z
N MET A 1 -2.37 -2.35 6.20
CA MET A 1 -1.04 -2.80 6.64
C MET A 1 0.04 -1.76 6.34
N THR A 2 -0.24 -0.48 6.60
CA THR A 2 0.73 0.64 6.53
C THR A 2 1.09 1.21 7.92
N SER A 3 0.53 0.62 8.97
CA SER A 3 0.77 0.97 10.38
C SER A 3 2.21 0.69 10.81
N SER A 4 2.87 -0.31 10.23
CA SER A 4 4.26 -0.69 10.56
C SER A 4 5.32 0.28 10.03
N LEU A 5 4.95 1.22 9.15
CA LEU A 5 5.88 2.24 8.65
C LEU A 5 5.99 3.44 9.60
N PRO A 6 7.16 4.09 9.70
CA PRO A 6 7.35 5.22 10.60
C PRO A 6 6.51 6.44 10.19
N GLY A 7 6.09 7.23 11.20
CA GLY A 7 5.35 8.47 11.04
C GLY A 7 4.02 8.48 11.80
N ASN A 8 3.59 9.67 12.22
CA ASN A 8 2.49 9.87 13.18
C ASN A 8 1.15 10.23 12.52
N ARG A 9 1.12 10.36 11.18
CA ARG A 9 -0.08 10.66 10.40
C ARG A 9 -0.69 9.39 9.84
N ASP A 10 -2.00 9.23 10.03
CA ASP A 10 -2.77 8.12 9.46
C ASP A 10 -3.06 8.32 7.98
N LEU A 11 -3.09 7.21 7.24
CA LEU A 11 -3.50 7.17 5.84
C LEU A 11 -5.01 6.96 5.76
N PRO A 12 -5.71 7.61 4.81
CA PRO A 12 -7.11 7.33 4.57
C PRO A 12 -7.31 5.85 4.23
N VAL A 13 -8.39 5.24 4.73
CA VAL A 13 -8.63 3.80 4.60
C VAL A 13 -8.78 3.36 3.14
N SER A 14 -9.51 4.14 2.34
CA SER A 14 -9.86 3.85 0.94
C SER A 14 -9.97 5.13 0.14
N GLN A 15 -9.74 5.04 -1.18
CA GLN A 15 -10.04 6.10 -2.15
C GLN A 15 -11.50 6.07 -2.64
N PHE A 16 -12.25 5.02 -2.26
CA PHE A 16 -13.65 4.81 -2.62
C PHE A 16 -14.54 5.00 -1.40
N ASP A 17 -15.80 5.40 -1.63
CA ASP A 17 -16.81 5.53 -0.57
C ASP A 17 -17.28 4.16 -0.06
N LEU A 18 -16.76 3.77 1.10
CA LEU A 18 -17.05 2.48 1.74
C LEU A 18 -18.47 2.38 2.35
N SER A 19 -19.23 3.48 2.44
CA SER A 19 -20.63 3.43 2.86
C SER A 19 -21.50 2.70 1.83
N THR A 20 -21.11 2.76 0.56
CA THR A 20 -21.82 2.11 -0.54
C THR A 20 -21.34 0.67 -0.77
N TYR A 21 -22.25 -0.19 -1.22
CA TYR A 21 -21.88 -1.55 -1.66
C TYR A 21 -20.81 -1.51 -2.74
N TRP A 22 -20.99 -0.66 -3.75
CA TRP A 22 -20.08 -0.59 -4.89
C TRP A 22 -18.68 -0.09 -4.50
N GLY A 23 -18.59 0.89 -3.61
CA GLY A 23 -17.29 1.36 -3.12
C GLY A 23 -16.54 0.28 -2.33
N ARG A 24 -17.23 -0.60 -1.60
CA ARG A 24 -16.61 -1.78 -0.98
C ARG A 24 -16.13 -2.79 -2.01
N VAL A 25 -16.91 -3.05 -3.07
CA VAL A 25 -16.51 -3.92 -4.18
C VAL A 25 -15.25 -3.38 -4.86
N GLN A 26 -15.22 -2.09 -5.18
CA GLN A 26 -14.06 -1.43 -5.78
C GLN A 26 -12.83 -1.46 -4.87
N HIS A 27 -13.01 -1.24 -3.57
CA HIS A 27 -11.93 -1.33 -2.59
C HIS A 27 -11.33 -2.74 -2.54
N SER A 28 -12.16 -3.77 -2.41
CA SER A 28 -11.73 -5.17 -2.39
C SER A 28 -11.03 -5.56 -3.69
N ALA A 29 -11.61 -5.22 -4.84
CA ALA A 29 -11.00 -5.49 -6.15
C ALA A 29 -9.64 -4.79 -6.32
N ASN A 30 -9.50 -3.56 -5.79
CA ASN A 30 -8.25 -2.81 -5.86
C ASN A 30 -7.14 -3.43 -4.99
N ILE A 31 -7.46 -3.95 -3.81
CA ILE A 31 -6.48 -4.62 -2.94
C ILE A 31 -6.09 -5.99 -3.52
N SER A 32 -7.03 -6.70 -4.14
CA SER A 32 -6.81 -8.00 -4.78
C SER A 32 -6.26 -7.92 -6.21
N ASP A 33 -5.64 -6.80 -6.62
CA ASP A 33 -5.12 -6.66 -7.98
C ASP A 33 -3.91 -7.59 -8.21
N PRO A 34 -3.99 -8.59 -9.12
CA PRO A 34 -2.92 -9.54 -9.37
C PRO A 34 -1.65 -8.88 -9.95
N ARG A 35 -1.73 -7.67 -10.50
CA ARG A 35 -0.54 -6.93 -10.97
C ARG A 35 0.45 -6.64 -9.84
N THR A 36 -0.02 -6.59 -8.59
CA THR A 36 0.85 -6.40 -7.43
C THR A 36 1.83 -7.56 -7.23
N LEU A 37 1.52 -8.76 -7.72
CA LEU A 37 2.44 -9.91 -7.72
C LEU A 37 3.70 -9.69 -8.56
N LEU A 38 3.62 -8.81 -9.56
CA LEU A 38 4.73 -8.47 -10.46
C LEU A 38 5.53 -7.25 -9.97
N THR A 39 5.26 -6.78 -8.75
CA THR A 39 5.97 -5.63 -8.18
C THR A 39 7.42 -6.02 -7.90
N SER A 40 8.36 -5.30 -8.49
CA SER A 40 9.79 -5.48 -8.22
C SER A 40 10.16 -5.02 -6.81
N SER A 41 11.30 -5.49 -6.30
CA SER A 41 11.88 -5.01 -5.05
C SER A 41 12.07 -3.49 -5.04
N ALA A 42 12.56 -2.93 -6.15
CA ALA A 42 12.70 -1.49 -6.32
C ALA A 42 11.36 -0.74 -6.26
N GLY A 43 10.30 -1.33 -6.84
CA GLY A 43 8.93 -0.79 -6.76
C GLY A 43 8.40 -0.79 -5.33
N LEU A 44 8.63 -1.87 -4.58
CA LEU A 44 8.24 -1.97 -3.16
C LEU A 44 8.99 -0.95 -2.29
N GLU A 45 10.30 -0.79 -2.50
CA GLU A 45 11.09 0.21 -1.76
C GLU A 45 10.64 1.64 -2.08
N ASN A 46 10.31 1.93 -3.33
CA ASN A 46 9.73 3.22 -3.69
C ASN A 46 8.37 3.45 -3.02
N ALA A 47 7.52 2.43 -2.98
CA ALA A 47 6.23 2.51 -2.29
C ALA A 47 6.40 2.82 -0.79
N LYS A 48 7.35 2.15 -0.11
CA LYS A 48 7.68 2.43 1.30
C LYS A 48 8.12 3.88 1.51
N LYS A 49 8.96 4.41 0.62
CA LYS A 49 9.43 5.81 0.69
C LYS A 49 8.27 6.81 0.57
N LEU A 50 7.39 6.62 -0.41
CA LEU A 50 6.24 7.50 -0.64
C LEU A 50 5.28 7.49 0.55
N VAL A 51 4.94 6.30 1.06
CA VAL A 51 4.05 6.18 2.22
C VAL A 51 4.69 6.79 3.47
N THR A 52 5.99 6.57 3.70
CA THR A 52 6.71 7.20 4.81
C THR A 52 6.76 8.72 4.68
N ALA A 53 6.97 9.25 3.47
CA ALA A 53 6.98 10.70 3.22
C ALA A 53 5.63 11.34 3.58
N TYR A 54 4.51 10.68 3.25
CA TYR A 54 3.19 11.13 3.68
C TYR A 54 3.01 11.05 5.21
N LYS A 55 3.36 9.91 5.82
CA LYS A 55 3.21 9.71 7.28
C LYS A 55 4.07 10.65 8.12
N THR A 56 5.16 11.15 7.56
CA THR A 56 6.08 12.14 8.18
C THR A 56 5.74 13.59 7.81
N GLY A 57 4.67 13.83 7.04
CA GLY A 57 4.22 15.18 6.69
C GLY A 57 4.99 15.86 5.56
N LYS A 58 5.92 15.16 4.89
CA LYS A 58 6.63 15.68 3.71
C LYS A 58 5.74 15.79 2.47
N MET A 59 4.68 14.97 2.41
CA MET A 59 3.64 15.05 1.39
C MET A 59 2.32 15.48 2.03
N PRO A 60 1.69 16.56 1.56
CA PRO A 60 0.48 17.09 2.20
C PRO A 60 -0.76 16.27 1.87
N GLU A 61 -0.84 15.67 0.67
CA GLU A 61 -2.08 15.09 0.13
C GLU A 61 -1.88 13.71 -0.50
N MET A 62 -2.99 12.99 -0.68
CA MET A 62 -3.02 11.72 -1.38
C MET A 62 -3.01 11.92 -2.90
N THR A 63 -1.87 11.67 -3.54
CA THR A 63 -1.73 11.67 -5.01
C THR A 63 -2.04 10.28 -5.60
N PRO A 64 -2.30 10.16 -6.92
CA PRO A 64 -2.47 8.86 -7.58
C PRO A 64 -1.29 7.90 -7.35
N GLU A 65 -0.06 8.42 -7.33
CA GLU A 65 1.16 7.64 -7.08
C GLU A 65 1.20 7.13 -5.64
N LEU A 66 0.76 7.95 -4.68
CA LEU A 66 0.67 7.56 -3.28
C LEU A 66 -0.44 6.54 -3.03
N TRP A 67 -1.57 6.64 -3.74
CA TRP A 67 -2.61 5.61 -3.73
C TRP A 67 -2.09 4.27 -4.26
N ASN A 68 -1.32 4.30 -5.35
CA ASN A 68 -0.69 3.10 -5.89
C ASN A 68 0.37 2.53 -4.93
N ALA A 69 1.19 3.38 -4.31
CA ALA A 69 2.15 2.95 -3.28
C ALA A 69 1.45 2.30 -2.08
N LYS A 70 0.37 2.90 -1.58
CA LYS A 70 -0.44 2.32 -0.50
C LYS A 70 -1.00 0.95 -0.90
N LYS A 71 -1.53 0.82 -2.11
CA LYS A 71 -2.03 -0.45 -2.66
C LYS A 71 -0.93 -1.52 -2.67
N ILE A 72 0.25 -1.21 -3.22
CA ILE A 72 1.39 -2.14 -3.22
C ILE A 72 1.70 -2.62 -1.80
N ILE A 73 1.77 -1.70 -0.83
CA ILE A 73 2.09 -2.07 0.55
C ILE A 73 0.99 -2.91 1.19
N ASP A 74 -0.28 -2.52 1.04
CA ASP A 74 -1.41 -3.25 1.61
C ASP A 74 -1.61 -4.64 0.97
N SER A 75 -1.23 -4.82 -0.30
CA SER A 75 -1.28 -6.10 -1.01
C SER A 75 -0.05 -6.98 -0.80
N THR A 76 1.11 -6.42 -0.43
CA THR A 76 2.40 -7.15 -0.43
C THR A 76 3.02 -7.37 0.96
N ILE A 77 2.73 -6.53 1.96
CA ILE A 77 3.39 -6.59 3.28
C ILE A 77 2.46 -7.23 4.32
N HIS A 78 2.82 -8.41 4.83
CA HIS A 78 2.20 -8.99 6.03
C HIS A 78 2.89 -8.47 7.31
N PRO A 79 2.18 -8.29 8.45
CA PRO A 79 2.68 -7.56 9.62
C PRO A 79 3.84 -8.22 10.36
N GLY A 80 4.20 -9.46 10.02
CA GLY A 80 5.27 -10.24 10.64
C GLY A 80 6.55 -10.37 9.81
N THR A 81 6.55 -9.96 8.55
CA THR A 81 7.69 -10.21 7.66
C THR A 81 7.94 -9.00 6.77
N ALA A 82 9.08 -8.32 6.97
CA ALA A 82 9.56 -7.27 6.07
C ALA A 82 9.96 -7.80 4.67
N ILE A 83 9.71 -9.09 4.42
CA ILE A 83 9.92 -9.81 3.18
C ILE A 83 8.56 -9.82 2.49
N GLY A 84 8.43 -9.10 1.36
CA GLY A 84 7.25 -9.25 0.52
C GLY A 84 7.05 -10.72 0.14
N ALA A 85 5.83 -11.10 -0.24
CA ALA A 85 5.44 -12.48 -0.56
C ALA A 85 6.36 -13.24 -1.57
N PHE A 86 7.32 -12.56 -2.19
CA PHE A 86 8.26 -13.12 -3.16
C PHE A 86 9.64 -13.54 -2.60
N GLY A 87 9.97 -13.28 -1.33
CA GLY A 87 11.26 -13.73 -0.76
C GLY A 87 11.35 -15.24 -0.49
N ALA A 88 10.29 -16.00 -0.78
CA ALA A 88 10.21 -17.44 -0.52
C ALA A 88 10.38 -18.34 -1.76
N ILE A 89 10.50 -17.79 -2.98
CA ILE A 89 10.56 -18.59 -4.22
C ILE A 89 11.96 -18.60 -4.87
N THR A 90 12.90 -17.78 -4.39
CA THR A 90 14.27 -17.74 -4.93
C THR A 90 15.35 -18.13 -3.92
N ARG A 91 15.10 -19.13 -3.08
CA ARG A 91 16.17 -19.76 -2.28
C ARG A 91 16.09 -21.26 -2.32
#